data_AF-A0A914CPR5-F1
#
_entry.id   AF-A0A914CPR5-F1
#
_cell.length_a   1.000
_cell.length_b   1.000
_cell.length_c   1.000
_cell.angle_alpha   90.00
_cell.angle_beta   90.00
_cell.angle_gamma   90.00
#
_symmetry.space_group_name_H-M   'P 1'
#
loop_
_entity.id
_entity.type
_entity.pdbx_description
1 polymer ?
#
loop_
_entity_poly.entity_id
_entity_poly.type
_entity_poly.pdbx_seq_one_letter_code
_entity_poly.pdbx_strand_id
1 'polypeptide(L)'
;MDSTLVIPSLGRTASLGDVYDARRDEFVHGVSILQKSVPPELINTINNPTTEHDMFVTDKLSTKLTKLDLSAELKLSVLNGLVEVKGSASFINENKSTSHAFQYNLIQKITTLDEKINIQHEGITKCLTKNVGDDGTHVVVGITYGANTVITLTNENEEKEDLLHLEGEFQTQKVASLNKRS
;
A
#
# COMPACT_ATOMS: atom_id res chain seq x y z
N MET A 1 5.48 22.39 -6.74
CA MET A 1 5.84 21.04 -6.29
C MET A 1 4.82 20.66 -5.25
N ASP A 2 4.12 19.54 -5.46
CA ASP A 2 3.21 19.03 -4.44
C ASP A 2 4.05 18.59 -3.23
N SER A 3 3.75 19.12 -2.04
CA SER A 3 4.58 18.95 -0.84
C SER A 3 4.20 17.72 -0.03
N THR A 4 3.22 16.96 -0.50
CA THR A 4 2.66 15.78 0.19
C THR A 4 3.20 14.50 -0.43
N LEU A 5 3.84 13.68 0.40
CA LEU A 5 4.34 12.37 0.02
C LEU A 5 3.32 11.30 0.42
N VAL A 6 2.86 10.49 -0.54
CA VAL A 6 1.95 9.36 -0.32
C VAL A 6 2.75 8.06 -0.45
N ILE A 7 2.71 7.23 0.59
CA ILE A 7 3.53 6.02 0.70
C ILE A 7 2.64 4.83 1.07
N PRO A 8 2.65 3.74 0.29
CA PRO A 8 2.04 2.49 0.72
C PRO A 8 2.67 1.97 2.03
N SER A 9 1.83 1.46 2.93
CA SER A 9 2.29 0.99 4.24
C SER A 9 3.23 -0.23 4.13
N LEU A 10 2.97 -1.12 3.17
CA LEU A 10 3.69 -2.38 2.96
C LEU A 10 3.79 -3.25 4.22
N GLY A 11 2.76 -3.16 5.07
CA GLY A 11 2.68 -3.86 6.34
C GLY A 11 3.45 -3.18 7.49
N ARG A 12 4.04 -2.00 7.27
CA ARG A 12 4.52 -1.12 8.35
C ARG A 12 3.33 -0.47 9.05
N THR A 13 3.43 -0.30 10.36
CA THR A 13 2.44 0.41 11.18
C THR A 13 2.78 1.88 11.26
N ALA A 14 1.78 2.74 11.16
CA ALA A 14 1.91 4.19 11.34
C ALA A 14 0.68 4.72 12.08
N SER A 15 0.88 5.79 12.82
CA SER A 15 -0.16 6.58 13.48
C SER A 15 -0.12 8.02 13.00
N LEU A 16 -1.25 8.73 13.09
CA LEU A 16 -1.27 10.16 12.83
C LEU A 16 -0.28 10.88 13.76
N GLY A 17 0.50 11.78 13.18
CA GLY A 17 1.54 12.52 13.87
C GLY A 17 2.90 11.83 13.95
N ASP A 18 3.01 10.56 13.54
CA ASP A 18 4.30 9.87 13.47
C ASP A 18 5.25 10.62 12.53
N VAL A 19 6.53 10.61 12.91
CA VAL A 19 7.60 11.24 12.14
C VAL A 19 8.20 10.23 11.18
N TYR A 20 8.40 10.64 9.92
CA TYR A 20 8.99 9.83 8.86
C TYR A 20 10.31 10.44 8.37
N ASP A 21 11.33 9.61 8.19
CA ASP A 21 12.57 10.00 7.53
C ASP A 21 12.65 9.41 6.11
N ALA A 22 12.29 10.22 5.11
CA ALA A 22 12.40 9.86 3.70
C ALA A 22 13.84 9.57 3.22
N ARG A 23 14.88 9.94 3.97
CA ARG A 23 16.27 9.59 3.63
C ARG A 23 16.58 8.11 3.89
N ARG A 24 15.80 7.48 4.78
CA ARG A 24 15.99 6.12 5.27
C ARG A 24 14.76 5.22 5.05
N ASP A 25 13.69 5.80 4.51
CA ASP A 25 12.37 5.20 4.34
C ASP A 25 11.82 4.51 5.59
N GLU A 26 12.01 5.14 6.75
CA GLU A 26 11.63 4.60 8.06
C GLU A 26 10.84 5.61 8.90
N PHE A 27 9.99 5.08 9.77
CA PHE A 27 9.38 5.87 10.84
C PHE A 27 10.36 6.04 11.99
N VAL A 28 10.45 7.26 12.52
CA VAL A 28 11.28 7.54 13.70
C VAL A 28 10.56 7.01 14.93
N HIS A 29 11.10 5.93 15.49
CA HIS A 29 10.45 5.17 16.55
C HIS A 29 10.23 6.02 17.80
N GLY A 30 8.98 6.05 18.29
CA GLY A 30 8.60 6.74 19.52
C GLY A 30 8.53 8.26 19.42
N VAL A 31 8.65 8.83 18.22
CA VAL A 31 8.56 10.27 17.98
C VAL A 31 7.26 10.59 17.26
N SER A 32 6.43 11.44 17.87
CA SER A 32 5.20 11.94 17.29
C SER A 32 5.03 13.42 17.59
N ILE A 33 4.53 14.17 16.61
CA ILE A 33 4.19 15.59 16.78
C ILE A 33 2.89 15.77 17.58
N LEU A 34 2.09 14.72 17.72
CA LEU A 34 0.83 14.75 18.46
C LEU A 34 1.03 14.25 19.89
N GLN A 35 0.38 14.90 20.83
CA GLN A 35 0.27 14.39 22.20
C GLN A 35 -0.54 13.09 22.22
N LYS A 36 -0.31 12.22 23.22
CA LYS A 36 -0.95 10.89 23.33
C LYS A 36 -2.49 10.91 23.27
N SER A 37 -3.12 12.03 23.63
CA SER A 37 -4.57 12.20 23.59
C SER A 37 -4.90 13.41 22.74
N VAL A 38 -5.37 13.15 21.52
CA VAL A 38 -5.85 14.18 20.58
C VAL A 38 -7.37 14.12 20.61
N PRO A 39 -8.06 15.25 20.87
CA PRO A 39 -9.52 15.31 20.80
C PRO A 39 -10.05 14.83 19.43
N PRO A 40 -11.16 14.06 19.37
CA PRO A 40 -11.70 13.53 18.12
C PRO A 40 -11.99 14.59 17.06
N GLU A 41 -12.31 15.82 17.48
CA GLU A 41 -12.62 16.95 16.59
C GLU A 41 -11.41 17.44 15.79
N LEU A 42 -10.19 17.06 16.21
CA LEU A 42 -8.96 17.35 15.49
C LEU A 42 -8.65 16.32 14.40
N ILE A 43 -9.41 15.22 14.32
CA ILE A 43 -9.23 14.18 13.30
C ILE A 43 -10.47 14.13 12.41
N ASN A 44 -10.29 14.49 11.14
CA ASN A 44 -11.34 14.34 10.14
C ASN A 44 -11.34 12.90 9.64
N THR A 45 -12.43 12.18 9.89
CA THR A 45 -12.63 10.81 9.42
C THR A 45 -13.68 10.77 8.32
N ILE A 46 -13.35 10.14 7.20
CA ILE A 46 -14.25 9.98 6.05
C ILE A 46 -14.36 8.48 5.73
N ASN A 47 -15.55 7.92 5.90
CA ASN A 47 -15.83 6.56 5.43
C ASN A 47 -15.93 6.56 3.90
N ASN A 48 -15.08 5.80 3.23
CA ASN A 48 -14.99 5.72 1.77
C ASN A 48 -14.74 4.27 1.30
N PRO A 49 -15.64 3.32 1.60
CA PRO A 49 -15.41 1.93 1.28
C PRO A 49 -15.30 1.72 -0.24
N THR A 50 -14.14 1.29 -0.72
CA THR A 50 -13.92 0.92 -2.12
C THR A 50 -13.27 -0.45 -2.22
N THR A 51 -13.43 -1.09 -3.37
CA THR A 51 -12.76 -2.35 -3.69
C THR A 51 -12.30 -2.32 -5.12
N GLU A 52 -11.00 -2.53 -5.30
CA GLU A 52 -10.34 -2.58 -6.60
C GLU A 52 -9.73 -3.96 -6.81
N HIS A 53 -9.70 -4.40 -8.07
CA HIS A 53 -9.15 -5.69 -8.45
C HIS A 53 -8.21 -5.53 -9.65
N ASP A 54 -7.00 -6.06 -9.52
CA ASP A 54 -6.02 -6.10 -10.59
C ASP A 54 -5.52 -7.53 -10.78
N MET A 55 -5.48 -7.96 -12.04
CA MET A 55 -5.10 -9.32 -12.41
C MET A 55 -4.03 -9.27 -13.48
N PHE A 56 -3.00 -10.09 -13.32
CA PHE A 56 -1.87 -10.12 -14.24
C PHE A 56 -1.15 -11.47 -14.22
N VAL A 57 -0.60 -11.82 -15.39
CA VAL A 57 0.15 -13.07 -15.62
C VAL A 57 1.63 -12.74 -15.77
N THR A 58 2.36 -12.71 -14.66
CA THR A 58 3.82 -12.58 -14.66
C THR A 58 4.37 -12.77 -13.24
N ASP A 59 5.60 -13.27 -13.17
CA ASP A 59 6.42 -13.39 -11.97
C ASP A 59 7.47 -12.28 -11.84
N LYS A 60 7.59 -11.38 -12.83
CA LYS A 60 8.61 -10.32 -12.83
C LYS A 60 8.45 -9.40 -11.62
N LEU A 61 9.50 -9.31 -10.81
CA LEU A 61 9.55 -8.43 -9.63
C LEU A 61 9.19 -6.97 -9.97
N SER A 62 9.69 -6.44 -11.09
CA SER A 62 9.37 -5.07 -11.53
C SER A 62 7.87 -4.86 -11.75
N THR A 63 7.17 -5.88 -12.26
CA THR A 63 5.72 -5.82 -12.45
C THR A 63 5.00 -5.92 -11.12
N LYS A 64 5.40 -6.85 -10.24
CA LYS A 64 4.82 -7.00 -8.90
C LYS A 64 4.93 -5.70 -8.09
N LEU A 65 6.11 -5.08 -8.07
CA LEU A 65 6.35 -3.79 -7.41
C LEU A 65 5.49 -2.66 -8.01
N THR A 66 5.27 -2.66 -9.32
CA THR A 66 4.43 -1.65 -9.98
C THR A 66 2.94 -1.84 -9.64
N LYS A 67 2.48 -3.09 -9.50
CA LYS A 67 1.10 -3.43 -9.14
C LYS A 67 0.74 -3.08 -7.69
N LEU A 68 1.76 -2.88 -6.84
CA LEU A 68 1.62 -2.33 -5.48
C LEU A 68 1.66 -0.79 -5.41
N ASP A 69 1.63 -0.11 -6.55
CA ASP A 69 1.66 1.37 -6.65
C ASP A 69 2.87 2.01 -5.95
N LEU A 70 4.02 1.32 -5.94
CA LEU A 70 5.24 1.86 -5.36
C LEU A 70 5.83 2.95 -6.26
N SER A 71 6.29 4.06 -5.66
CA SER A 71 7.11 5.05 -6.34
C SER A 71 8.48 4.48 -6.73
N ALA A 72 9.23 5.16 -7.60
CA ALA A 72 10.55 4.69 -8.02
C ALA A 72 11.54 4.62 -6.84
N GLU A 73 11.48 5.62 -5.95
CA GLU A 73 12.30 5.73 -4.75
C GLU A 73 11.98 4.58 -3.79
N LEU A 74 10.69 4.36 -3.50
CA LEU A 74 10.26 3.30 -2.59
C LEU A 74 10.58 1.91 -3.14
N LYS A 75 10.51 1.71 -4.47
CA LYS A 75 10.98 0.46 -5.10
C LYS A 75 12.45 0.20 -4.80
N LEU A 76 13.30 1.23 -4.93
CA LEU A 76 14.72 1.09 -4.64
C LEU A 76 14.96 0.75 -3.17
N SER A 77 14.22 1.39 -2.27
CA SER A 77 14.30 1.14 -0.82
C SER A 77 13.82 -0.25 -0.41
N VAL A 78 12.87 -0.85 -1.14
CA VAL A 78 12.53 -2.26 -0.97
C VAL A 78 13.66 -3.16 -1.48
N LEU A 79 14.20 -2.88 -2.68
CA LEU A 79 15.23 -3.70 -3.31
C LEU A 79 16.57 -3.69 -2.57
N ASN A 80 16.92 -2.59 -1.90
CA ASN A 80 18.15 -2.47 -1.11
C ASN A 80 17.97 -2.88 0.37
N GLY A 81 16.77 -3.30 0.77
CA GLY A 81 16.48 -3.77 2.12
C GLY A 81 16.26 -2.68 3.18
N LEU A 82 16.12 -1.40 2.80
CA LEU A 82 15.72 -0.33 3.73
C LEU A 82 14.26 -0.52 4.20
N VAL A 83 13.39 -1.02 3.32
CA VAL A 83 11.99 -1.29 3.63
C VAL A 83 11.72 -2.79 3.61
N GLU A 84 11.46 -3.37 4.79
CA GLU A 84 10.99 -4.74 4.93
C GLU A 84 9.48 -4.82 4.61
N VAL A 85 9.12 -5.59 3.59
CA VAL A 85 7.71 -5.83 3.22
C VAL A 85 7.08 -6.93 4.07
N LYS A 86 5.84 -6.68 4.54
CA LYS A 86 5.10 -7.60 5.42
C LYS A 86 3.68 -7.82 4.91
N GLY A 87 3.04 -8.87 5.43
CA GLY A 87 1.65 -9.21 5.11
C GLY A 87 1.48 -9.54 3.63
N SER A 88 0.41 -9.04 3.01
CA SER A 88 0.13 -9.33 1.60
C SER A 88 1.16 -8.74 0.64
N ALA A 89 1.92 -7.71 1.01
CA ALA A 89 3.02 -7.18 0.20
C ALA A 89 4.20 -8.16 0.08
N SER A 90 4.32 -9.16 0.96
CA SER A 90 5.38 -10.16 0.90
C SER A 90 5.33 -11.03 -0.36
N PHE A 91 4.22 -11.04 -1.12
CA PHE A 91 4.11 -11.76 -2.40
C PHE A 91 5.16 -11.34 -3.44
N ILE A 92 5.75 -10.14 -3.30
CA ILE A 92 6.83 -9.69 -4.19
C ILE A 92 8.08 -10.57 -4.05
N ASN A 93 8.25 -11.25 -2.91
CA ASN A 93 9.35 -12.16 -2.64
C ASN A 93 9.07 -13.59 -3.12
N GLU A 94 7.83 -13.89 -3.52
CA GLU A 94 7.48 -15.18 -4.08
C GLU A 94 8.02 -15.30 -5.50
N ASN A 95 8.63 -16.43 -5.83
CA ASN A 95 9.07 -16.75 -7.19
C ASN A 95 8.39 -18.04 -7.62
N LYS A 96 8.18 -18.18 -8.94
CA LYS A 96 7.70 -19.45 -9.49
C LYS A 96 8.74 -20.55 -9.26
N SER A 97 8.25 -21.77 -9.10
CA SER A 97 9.06 -22.98 -8.88
C SER A 97 9.94 -23.31 -10.09
N THR A 98 9.43 -23.12 -11.31
CA THR A 98 10.14 -23.49 -12.55
C THR A 98 10.01 -22.41 -13.63
N SER A 99 10.96 -22.36 -14.56
CA SER A 99 10.93 -21.42 -15.69
C SER A 99 9.72 -21.58 -16.62
N HIS A 100 9.16 -22.79 -16.68
CA HIS A 100 8.02 -23.16 -17.52
C HIS A 100 6.68 -22.96 -16.84
N ALA A 101 6.67 -22.76 -15.52
CA ALA A 101 5.44 -22.47 -14.80
C ALA A 101 4.90 -21.08 -15.14
N PHE A 102 3.57 -20.99 -15.17
CA PHE A 102 2.81 -19.76 -15.32
C PHE A 102 2.22 -19.35 -13.98
N GLN A 103 2.30 -18.06 -13.68
CA GLN A 103 1.86 -17.49 -12.42
C GLN A 103 0.78 -16.44 -12.68
N TYR A 104 -0.45 -16.75 -12.29
CA TYR A 104 -1.57 -15.82 -12.26
C TYR A 104 -1.62 -15.16 -10.90
N ASN A 105 -1.78 -13.84 -10.87
CA ASN A 105 -1.91 -13.09 -9.63
C ASN A 105 -3.18 -12.24 -9.68
N LEU A 106 -3.98 -12.30 -8.62
CA LEU A 106 -5.11 -11.41 -8.37
C LEU A 106 -4.80 -10.59 -7.11
N ILE A 107 -4.68 -9.28 -7.27
CA ILE A 107 -4.60 -8.33 -6.17
C ILE A 107 -5.99 -7.73 -5.96
N GLN A 108 -6.48 -7.81 -4.73
CA GLN A 108 -7.66 -7.09 -4.28
C GLN A 108 -7.22 -6.02 -3.29
N LYS A 109 -7.57 -4.77 -3.56
CA LYS A 109 -7.34 -3.62 -2.66
C LYS A 109 -8.67 -3.16 -2.11
N ILE A 110 -8.80 -3.17 -0.80
CA ILE A 110 -10.00 -2.69 -0.10
C ILE A 110 -9.60 -1.45 0.67
N THR A 111 -10.27 -0.33 0.41
CA THR A 111 -10.19 0.88 1.24
C THR A 111 -11.43 0.94 2.10
N THR A 112 -11.30 1.36 3.35
CA THR A 112 -12.43 1.46 4.29
C THR A 112 -12.74 2.90 4.68
N LEU A 113 -11.72 3.63 5.13
CA LEU A 113 -11.85 5.02 5.59
C LEU A 113 -10.53 5.77 5.44
N ASP A 114 -10.64 7.09 5.39
CA ASP A 114 -9.52 8.02 5.51
C ASP A 114 -9.60 8.76 6.84
N GLU A 115 -8.47 8.88 7.54
CA GLU A 115 -8.29 9.81 8.66
C GLU A 115 -7.25 10.86 8.29
N LYS A 116 -7.52 12.12 8.63
CA LYS A 116 -6.58 13.24 8.44
C LYS A 116 -6.59 14.17 9.64
N ILE A 117 -5.40 14.67 10.00
CA ILE A 117 -5.29 15.74 11.00
C ILE A 117 -5.96 17.00 10.43
N ASN A 118 -6.89 17.57 11.19
CA ASN A 118 -7.51 18.85 10.89
C ASN A 118 -6.58 20.00 11.31
N ILE A 119 -5.61 20.32 10.46
CA ILE A 119 -4.62 21.38 10.71
C ILE A 119 -5.28 22.77 10.82
N GLN A 120 -6.49 22.94 10.29
CA GLN A 120 -7.22 24.21 10.36
C GLN A 120 -7.96 24.41 11.69
N HIS A 121 -8.10 23.37 12.51
CA HIS A 121 -8.79 23.47 13.78
C HIS A 121 -7.97 24.27 14.80
N GLU A 122 -8.59 25.28 15.44
CA GLU A 122 -7.92 26.19 16.38
C GLU A 122 -7.19 25.49 17.54
N GLY A 123 -7.71 24.34 17.97
CA GLY A 123 -7.13 23.51 19.03
C GLY A 123 -5.85 22.76 18.66
N ILE A 124 -5.49 22.62 17.38
CA ILE A 124 -4.40 21.73 16.96
C ILE A 124 -3.07 22.09 17.60
N THR A 125 -2.76 23.40 17.69
CA THR A 125 -1.51 23.92 18.22
C THR A 125 -1.27 23.53 19.69
N LYS A 126 -2.34 23.32 20.48
CA LYS A 126 -2.26 22.89 21.88
C LYS A 126 -1.93 21.41 22.01
N CYS A 127 -2.24 20.62 20.99
CA CYS A 127 -2.00 19.18 20.94
C CYS A 127 -0.66 18.83 20.28
N LEU A 128 0.08 19.82 19.77
CA LEU A 128 1.41 19.61 19.21
C LEU A 128 2.45 19.47 20.33
N THR A 129 3.40 18.56 20.12
CA THR A 129 4.61 18.45 20.93
C THR A 129 5.71 19.33 20.31
N LYS A 130 6.51 19.99 21.15
CA LYS A 130 7.61 20.87 20.69
C LYS A 130 8.91 20.13 20.42
N ASN A 131 8.99 18.85 20.75
CA ASN A 131 10.23 18.10 20.81
C ASN A 131 10.23 16.96 19.79
N VAL A 132 10.17 17.36 18.54
CA VAL A 132 10.32 16.50 17.37
C VAL A 132 11.77 16.72 16.96
N GLY A 133 12.67 15.79 17.30
CA GLY A 133 14.09 15.95 16.99
C GLY A 133 14.35 16.12 15.48
N ASP A 134 15.59 16.45 15.11
CA ASP A 134 15.99 16.68 13.71
C ASP A 134 16.14 15.39 12.88
N ASP A 135 15.69 14.26 13.42
CA ASP A 135 15.85 12.93 12.83
C ASP A 135 14.80 12.63 11.74
N GLY A 136 13.76 13.46 11.62
CA GLY A 136 12.68 13.31 10.65
C GLY A 136 12.70 14.33 9.52
N THR A 137 12.06 13.98 8.39
CA THR A 137 11.86 14.91 7.25
C THR A 137 10.39 15.23 6.99
N HIS A 138 9.48 14.32 7.36
CA HIS A 138 8.04 14.41 7.11
C HIS A 138 7.26 13.99 8.35
N VAL A 139 5.96 14.31 8.35
CA VAL A 139 5.01 13.89 9.38
C VAL A 139 3.80 13.25 8.73
N VAL A 140 3.28 12.19 9.34
CA VAL A 140 2.04 11.54 8.92
C VAL A 140 0.85 12.44 9.29
N VAL A 141 0.29 13.12 8.29
CA VAL A 141 -0.89 13.97 8.45
C VAL A 141 -2.20 13.31 8.03
N GLY A 142 -2.13 12.14 7.39
CA GLY A 142 -3.29 11.38 6.97
C GLY A 142 -2.96 9.92 6.71
N ILE A 143 -3.95 9.05 6.93
CA ILE A 143 -3.86 7.61 6.73
C ILE A 143 -5.12 7.15 6.00
N THR A 144 -4.93 6.40 4.92
CA THR A 144 -5.99 5.63 4.27
C THR A 144 -5.93 4.21 4.80
N TYR A 145 -7.01 3.78 5.46
CA TYR A 145 -7.13 2.45 6.04
C TYR A 145 -7.75 1.49 5.04
N GLY A 146 -7.32 0.23 5.14
CA GLY A 146 -7.72 -0.78 4.21
C GLY A 146 -7.00 -2.10 4.41
N ALA A 147 -7.20 -3.01 3.46
CA ALA A 147 -6.53 -4.28 3.40
C ALA A 147 -6.27 -4.67 1.94
N ASN A 148 -5.10 -5.25 1.70
CA ASN A 148 -4.77 -5.85 0.42
C ASN A 148 -4.73 -7.37 0.57
N THR A 149 -5.27 -8.09 -0.40
CA THR A 149 -5.16 -9.54 -0.52
C THR A 149 -4.50 -9.86 -1.86
N VAL A 150 -3.59 -10.82 -1.86
CA VAL A 150 -2.97 -11.34 -3.08
C VAL A 150 -3.25 -12.83 -3.16
N ILE A 151 -3.81 -13.28 -4.28
CA ILE A 151 -4.03 -14.69 -4.59
C ILE A 151 -3.13 -15.02 -5.77
N THR A 152 -2.28 -16.03 -5.59
CA THR A 152 -1.36 -16.51 -6.62
C THR A 152 -1.69 -17.94 -7.00
N LEU A 153 -1.92 -18.18 -8.29
CA LEU A 153 -2.14 -19.51 -8.85
C LEU A 153 -0.96 -19.84 -9.76
N THR A 154 -0.34 -21.00 -9.55
CA THR A 154 0.78 -21.48 -10.36
C THR A 154 0.33 -22.71 -11.14
N ASN A 155 0.54 -22.70 -12.45
CA ASN A 155 0.34 -23.84 -13.32
C ASN A 155 1.69 -24.30 -13.88
N GLU A 156 2.04 -25.57 -13.67
CA GLU A 156 3.33 -26.15 -14.08
C GLU A 156 3.24 -27.00 -15.36
N ASN A 157 2.03 -27.25 -15.89
CA ASN A 157 1.77 -28.32 -16.85
C ASN A 157 1.21 -27.89 -18.23
N GLU A 158 0.93 -26.60 -18.45
CA GLU A 158 0.25 -26.13 -19.68
C GLU A 158 1.18 -25.48 -20.71
N GLU A 159 0.85 -25.66 -21.99
CA GLU A 159 1.52 -25.01 -23.12
C GLU A 159 1.05 -23.54 -23.25
N LYS A 160 1.83 -22.72 -23.96
CA LYS A 160 1.61 -21.26 -24.04
C LYS A 160 0.22 -20.85 -24.56
N GLU A 161 -0.46 -21.70 -25.33
CA GLU A 161 -1.77 -21.43 -25.93
C GLU A 161 -2.92 -21.56 -24.92
N ASP A 162 -2.87 -22.51 -24.00
CA ASP A 162 -3.88 -22.70 -22.95
C ASP A 162 -3.95 -21.48 -22.01
N LEU A 163 -2.81 -20.79 -21.86
CA LEU A 163 -2.70 -19.59 -21.04
C LEU A 163 -3.43 -18.39 -21.59
N LEU A 164 -3.41 -18.21 -22.92
CA LEU A 164 -4.12 -17.14 -23.59
C LEU A 164 -5.63 -17.36 -23.47
N HIS A 165 -6.06 -18.63 -23.45
CA HIS A 165 -7.44 -19.00 -23.21
C HIS A 165 -7.87 -18.69 -21.78
N LEU A 166 -7.09 -19.13 -20.78
CA LEU A 166 -7.38 -18.88 -19.37
C LEU A 166 -7.33 -17.38 -19.02
N GLU A 167 -6.36 -16.64 -19.57
CA GLU A 167 -6.33 -15.17 -19.45
C GLU A 167 -7.58 -14.54 -20.06
N GLY A 168 -8.03 -15.02 -21.22
CA GLY A 168 -9.29 -14.60 -21.85
C GLY A 168 -10.54 -14.88 -21.01
N GLU A 169 -10.64 -16.08 -20.42
CA GLU A 169 -11.75 -16.46 -19.54
C GLU A 169 -11.79 -15.59 -18.28
N PHE A 170 -10.65 -15.39 -17.63
CA PHE A 170 -10.58 -14.56 -16.44
C PHE A 170 -10.88 -13.08 -16.73
N GLN A 171 -10.40 -12.52 -17.85
CA GLN A 171 -10.74 -11.15 -18.25
C GLN A 171 -12.24 -11.01 -18.54
N THR A 172 -12.85 -12.02 -19.16
CA THR A 172 -14.30 -12.05 -19.41
C THR A 172 -15.08 -12.10 -18.10
N GLN A 173 -14.61 -12.88 -17.12
CA GLN A 173 -15.25 -12.98 -15.80
C GLN A 173 -15.09 -11.69 -14.97
N LYS A 174 -13.94 -11.00 -15.10
CA LYS A 174 -13.73 -9.65 -14.55
C LYS A 174 -14.77 -8.68 -15.09
N VAL A 175 -14.98 -8.61 -16.41
CA VAL A 175 -16.00 -7.76 -17.05
C VAL A 175 -17.41 -8.11 -16.57
N ALA A 176 -17.74 -9.41 -16.46
CA ALA A 176 -19.04 -9.86 -15.98
C ALA A 176 -19.32 -9.49 -14.51
N SER A 177 -18.29 -9.51 -13.65
CA SER A 177 -18.41 -9.12 -12.25
C SER A 177 -18.56 -7.61 -12.03
N LEU A 178 -17.99 -6.79 -12.93
CA LEU A 178 -18.17 -5.34 -12.95
C LEU A 178 -19.58 -4.95 -13.42
N ASN A 179 -20.15 -5.65 -14.40
CA ASN A 179 -21.48 -5.36 -14.95
C ASN A 179 -22.66 -5.78 -14.03
N LYS A 180 -22.43 -6.61 -13.01
CA LYS A 180 -23.48 -7.00 -12.04
C LYS A 180 -23.66 -6.00 -10.89
N ARG A 181 -22.89 -4.89 -10.88
CA ARG A 181 -22.93 -3.86 -9.83
C ARG A 181 -23.43 -2.49 -10.34
N SER A 182 -23.96 -2.42 -11.57
CA SER A 182 -24.66 -1.22 -12.09
C SER A 182 -26.17 -1.34 -11.96
#